data_AF-A0A7S3B842-F1
#
_entry.id   AF-A0A7S3B842-F1
#
_cell.length_a   1.000
_cell.length_b   1.000
_cell.length_c   1.000
_cell.angle_alpha   90.00
_cell.angle_beta   90.00
_cell.angle_gamma   90.00
#
_symmetry.space_group_name_H-M   'P 1'
#
loop_
_entity.id
_entity.type
_entity.pdbx_description
1 polymer ?
#
loop_
_entity_poly.entity_id
_entity_poly.type
_entity_poly.pdbx_seq_one_letter_code
_entity_poly.pdbx_strand_id
1 'polypeptide(L)'
;GAPISGSKNCGAPSASAGAGTCTWTLPESHFSFQTDLTTAVSITASYGSGAVATATAGELTLARRPSHAAEGGAGMTLHWPKRPLFPGEIFGVPITANTGDATLNVWRLELYYDSATLEYVSTTNGGLFTAPVENSADAGKLGLITSGIQGSDQSACRGLAVPIVTVNLRVKSGTAAGTYDA
;
A
#
# COMPACT_ATOMS: atom_id res chain seq x y z
N GLY A 1 25.74 0.74 0.79
CA GLY A 1 24.85 1.12 1.91
C GLY A 1 25.29 0.38 3.15
N ALA A 2 25.11 0.96 4.34
CA ALA A 2 25.34 0.21 5.58
C ALA A 2 24.46 -1.06 5.60
N PRO A 3 24.93 -2.19 6.13
CA PRO A 3 24.13 -3.40 6.22
C PRO A 3 22.90 -3.13 7.08
N ILE A 4 21.72 -3.39 6.54
CA ILE A 4 20.49 -3.42 7.32
C ILE A 4 20.66 -4.53 8.35
N SER A 5 20.76 -4.15 9.62
CA SER A 5 20.92 -5.09 10.72
C SER A 5 19.74 -4.97 11.67
N GLY A 6 19.10 -6.10 11.94
CA GLY A 6 18.07 -6.22 12.94
C GLY A 6 17.72 -7.69 13.12
N SER A 7 17.31 -8.03 14.34
CA SER A 7 16.92 -9.37 14.70
C SER A 7 15.67 -9.33 15.56
N LYS A 8 14.87 -10.39 15.48
CA LYS A 8 13.71 -10.59 16.33
C LYS A 8 13.75 -12.00 16.88
N ASN A 9 13.56 -12.13 18.19
CA ASN A 9 13.35 -13.42 18.82
C ASN A 9 11.94 -13.92 18.49
N CYS A 10 11.87 -15.13 17.97
CA CYS A 10 10.62 -15.81 17.67
C CYS A 10 10.16 -16.61 18.89
N GLY A 11 8.86 -16.91 18.96
CA GLY A 11 8.33 -17.82 19.98
C GLY A 11 8.87 -19.25 19.81
N ALA A 12 8.66 -20.08 20.83
CA ALA A 12 9.00 -21.49 20.75
C ALA A 12 8.24 -22.18 19.61
N PRO A 13 8.89 -23.08 18.84
CA PRO A 13 8.20 -23.93 17.87
C PRO A 13 7.14 -24.81 18.54
N SER A 14 6.19 -25.31 17.75
CA SER A 14 5.21 -26.30 18.19
C SER A 14 5.91 -27.55 18.72
N ALA A 15 5.58 -27.95 19.96
CA ALA A 15 6.13 -29.15 20.58
C ALA A 15 5.71 -30.46 19.87
N SER A 16 4.61 -30.46 19.13
CA SER A 16 4.11 -31.65 18.41
C SER A 16 4.58 -31.75 16.97
N ALA A 17 4.88 -30.62 16.32
CA ALA A 17 5.21 -30.57 14.89
C ALA A 17 6.64 -30.07 14.61
N GLY A 18 7.33 -29.48 15.60
CA GLY A 18 8.65 -28.85 15.43
C GLY A 18 8.63 -27.56 14.59
N ALA A 19 7.48 -27.16 14.05
CA ALA A 19 7.32 -25.98 13.21
C ALA A 19 7.04 -24.72 14.05
N GLY A 20 7.66 -23.60 13.67
CA GLY A 20 7.40 -22.28 14.25
C GLY A 20 7.21 -21.24 13.15
N THR A 21 6.37 -20.25 13.41
CA THR A 21 6.19 -19.10 12.52
C THR A 21 6.72 -17.86 13.20
N CYS A 22 7.49 -17.06 12.45
CA CYS A 22 8.01 -15.80 12.93
C CYS A 22 7.62 -14.68 11.98
N THR A 23 7.03 -13.63 12.54
CA THR A 23 6.67 -12.43 11.79
C THR A 23 7.43 -11.25 12.37
N TRP A 24 8.02 -10.44 11.49
CA TRP A 24 8.72 -9.23 11.88
C TRP A 24 8.35 -8.10 10.92
N THR A 25 7.85 -7.01 11.50
CA THR A 25 7.63 -5.76 10.78
C THR A 25 8.95 -4.99 10.73
N LEU A 26 9.50 -4.81 9.54
CA LEU A 26 10.71 -4.03 9.32
C LEU A 26 10.42 -2.54 9.57
N PRO A 27 11.25 -1.83 10.36
CA PRO A 27 11.17 -0.38 10.51
C PRO A 27 11.32 0.35 9.17
N GLU A 28 10.61 1.47 8.97
CA GLU A 28 10.74 2.28 7.75
C GLU A 28 12.17 2.82 7.55
N SER A 29 12.95 2.97 8.63
CA SER A 29 14.36 3.40 8.57
C SER A 29 15.29 2.39 7.86
N HIS A 30 14.84 1.16 7.63
CA HIS A 30 15.59 0.15 6.89
C HIS A 30 15.46 0.32 5.37
N PHE A 31 14.54 1.17 4.89
CA PHE A 31 14.36 1.46 3.47
C PHE A 31 15.15 2.70 3.06
N SER A 32 15.79 2.65 1.90
CA SER A 32 16.48 3.80 1.31
C SER A 32 15.55 4.61 0.43
N PHE A 33 15.73 5.93 0.41
CA PHE A 33 15.04 6.84 -0.51
C PHE A 33 15.71 6.94 -1.89
N GLN A 34 16.91 6.37 -2.07
CA GLN A 34 17.71 6.56 -3.29
C GLN A 34 17.87 5.30 -4.14
N THR A 35 17.96 4.13 -3.51
CA THR A 35 18.23 2.85 -4.19
C THR A 35 17.50 1.72 -3.50
N ASP A 36 17.25 0.64 -4.25
CA ASP A 36 16.89 -0.64 -3.67
C ASP A 36 18.04 -1.16 -2.80
N LEU A 37 17.71 -1.89 -1.75
CA LEU A 37 18.67 -2.51 -0.84
C LEU A 37 18.44 -4.02 -0.82
N THR A 38 19.47 -4.80 -1.13
CA THR A 38 19.44 -6.25 -0.97
C THR A 38 20.04 -6.63 0.37
N THR A 39 19.34 -7.48 1.12
CA THR A 39 19.80 -8.05 2.39
C THR A 39 19.54 -9.55 2.42
N ALA A 40 20.31 -10.30 3.20
CA ALA A 40 20.07 -11.73 3.41
C ALA A 40 19.24 -11.93 4.68
N VAL A 41 18.22 -12.78 4.59
CA VAL A 41 17.47 -13.22 5.77
C VAL A 41 18.09 -14.51 6.27
N SER A 42 18.49 -14.54 7.53
CA SER A 42 18.94 -15.77 8.20
C SER A 42 18.02 -16.11 9.36
N ILE A 43 17.80 -17.40 9.55
CA ILE A 43 17.03 -17.96 10.67
C ILE A 43 18.00 -18.76 11.50
N THR A 44 18.08 -18.45 12.79
CA THR A 44 18.86 -19.21 13.75
C THR A 44 17.92 -19.91 14.72
N ALA A 45 17.99 -21.24 14.77
CA ALA A 45 17.37 -22.05 15.80
C ALA A 45 18.33 -22.14 16.98
N SER A 46 17.81 -21.94 18.18
CA SER A 46 18.59 -22.02 19.42
C SER A 46 17.93 -22.98 20.40
N TYR A 47 18.74 -23.71 21.15
CA TYR A 47 18.31 -24.55 22.26
C TYR A 47 19.04 -24.09 23.52
N GLY A 48 18.28 -23.68 24.55
CA GLY A 48 18.85 -22.97 25.69
C GLY A 48 19.49 -21.64 25.26
N SER A 49 20.72 -21.38 25.69
CA SER A 49 21.50 -20.19 25.30
C SER A 49 22.35 -20.40 24.04
N GLY A 50 22.34 -21.59 23.44
CA GLY A 50 23.18 -21.93 22.28
C GLY A 50 22.40 -21.93 20.96
N ALA A 51 22.94 -21.29 19.93
CA ALA A 51 22.51 -21.50 18.55
C ALA A 51 22.84 -22.95 18.14
N VAL A 52 21.85 -23.68 17.67
CA VAL A 52 21.98 -25.09 17.26
C VAL A 52 21.99 -25.26 15.75
N ALA A 53 21.36 -24.34 15.01
CA ALA A 53 21.41 -24.33 13.55
C ALA A 53 21.15 -22.91 13.02
N THR A 54 21.79 -22.57 11.91
CA THR A 54 21.51 -21.34 11.17
C THR A 54 21.30 -21.70 9.71
N ALA A 55 20.25 -21.14 9.10
CA ALA A 55 19.96 -21.28 7.69
C ALA A 55 19.71 -19.90 7.06
N THR A 56 20.12 -19.71 5.81
CA THR A 56 19.77 -18.53 5.02
C THR A 56 18.43 -18.80 4.34
N ALA A 57 17.42 -18.00 4.66
CA ALA A 57 16.08 -18.08 4.07
C ALA A 57 16.02 -17.48 2.65
N GLY A 58 17.05 -16.74 2.25
CA GLY A 58 17.20 -16.16 0.91
C GLY A 58 17.64 -14.70 0.96
N GLU A 59 17.69 -14.10 -0.22
CA GLU A 59 17.85 -12.65 -0.38
C GLU A 59 16.47 -11.97 -0.35
N LEU A 60 16.43 -10.83 0.32
CA LEU A 60 15.29 -9.93 0.38
C LEU A 60 15.71 -8.59 -0.23
N THR A 61 15.03 -8.19 -1.30
CA THR A 61 15.18 -6.86 -1.88
C THR A 61 14.14 -5.93 -1.25
N LEU A 62 14.61 -4.93 -0.53
CA LEU A 62 13.80 -3.80 -0.09
C LEU A 62 13.79 -2.76 -1.21
N ALA A 63 12.65 -2.63 -1.88
CA ALA A 63 12.46 -1.61 -2.89
C ALA A 63 12.68 -0.20 -2.31
N ARG A 64 13.25 0.69 -3.11
CA ARG A 64 13.42 2.09 -2.78
C ARG A 64 12.10 2.70 -2.34
N ARG A 65 12.12 3.46 -1.26
CA ARG A 65 10.98 4.27 -0.83
C ARG A 65 10.90 5.52 -1.71
N PRO A 66 9.83 5.73 -2.48
CA PRO A 66 9.61 6.99 -3.17
C PRO A 66 9.45 8.12 -2.15
N SER A 67 10.11 9.26 -2.39
CA SER A 67 9.76 10.51 -1.70
C SER A 67 8.84 11.31 -2.60
N HIS A 68 7.74 11.78 -2.01
CA HIS A 68 6.85 12.74 -2.62
C HIS A 68 6.89 14.01 -1.77
N ALA A 69 6.78 15.17 -2.40
CA ALA A 69 6.60 16.41 -1.66
C ALA A 69 5.32 16.29 -0.82
N ALA A 70 5.38 16.71 0.44
CA ALA A 70 4.16 16.84 1.23
C ALA A 70 3.23 17.86 0.54
N GLU A 71 1.94 17.57 0.50
CA GLU A 71 0.95 18.54 0.02
C GLU A 71 1.01 19.76 0.95
N GLY A 72 1.39 20.92 0.40
CA GLY A 72 1.51 22.17 1.16
C GLY A 72 0.17 22.85 1.46
N GLY A 73 -0.96 22.26 1.07
CA GLY A 73 -2.28 22.86 1.16
C GLY A 73 -3.39 21.89 0.73
N ALA A 74 -4.53 22.45 0.32
CA ALA A 74 -5.67 21.64 -0.12
C ALA A 74 -5.34 20.82 -1.38
N GLY A 75 -5.77 19.56 -1.40
CA GLY A 75 -5.38 18.59 -2.42
C GLY A 75 -5.99 17.21 -2.18
N MET A 76 -5.63 16.24 -3.02
CA MET A 76 -6.06 14.85 -2.89
C MET A 76 -4.84 13.95 -2.92
N THR A 77 -4.73 13.12 -1.89
CA THR A 77 -3.66 12.14 -1.73
C THR A 77 -4.19 10.75 -2.00
N LEU A 78 -3.46 10.02 -2.84
CA LEU A 78 -3.68 8.61 -3.12
C LEU A 78 -2.67 7.76 -2.31
N HIS A 79 -3.15 6.69 -1.68
CA HIS A 79 -2.32 5.84 -0.83
C HIS A 79 -2.05 4.48 -1.49
N TRP A 80 -0.82 4.30 -2.00
CA TRP A 80 -0.39 3.02 -2.57
C TRP A 80 -0.07 1.98 -1.46
N PRO A 81 -0.39 0.69 -1.68
CA PRO A 81 0.07 -0.37 -0.79
C PRO A 81 1.60 -0.40 -0.65
N LYS A 82 2.09 -0.38 0.60
CA LYS A 82 3.53 -0.47 0.91
C LYS A 82 4.01 -1.92 1.04
N ARG A 83 3.55 -2.81 0.16
CA ARG A 83 3.89 -4.23 0.17
C ARG A 83 3.90 -4.80 -1.25
N PRO A 84 4.59 -5.94 -1.47
CA PRO A 84 4.46 -6.68 -2.71
C PRO A 84 3.00 -7.02 -3.00
N LEU A 85 2.64 -6.93 -4.28
CA LEU A 85 1.36 -7.34 -4.82
C LEU A 85 1.61 -8.52 -5.75
N PHE A 86 0.74 -9.53 -5.68
CA PHE A 86 0.91 -10.76 -6.44
C PHE A 86 -0.02 -10.81 -7.67
N PRO A 87 0.38 -11.48 -8.77
CA PRO A 87 -0.50 -11.68 -9.91
C PRO A 87 -1.85 -12.29 -9.51
N GLY A 88 -2.95 -11.70 -9.99
CA GLY A 88 -4.33 -12.07 -9.64
C GLY A 88 -4.86 -11.40 -8.37
N GLU A 89 -4.02 -10.74 -7.58
CA GLU A 89 -4.42 -10.10 -6.33
C GLU A 89 -5.21 -8.81 -6.57
N ILE A 90 -6.34 -8.65 -5.86
CA ILE A 90 -7.10 -7.40 -5.79
C ILE A 90 -6.63 -6.61 -4.58
N PHE A 91 -6.33 -5.33 -4.77
CA PHE A 91 -5.92 -4.42 -3.71
C PHE A 91 -6.69 -3.09 -3.80
N GLY A 92 -6.93 -2.48 -2.65
CA GLY A 92 -7.57 -1.19 -2.53
C GLY A 92 -6.55 -0.05 -2.48
N VAL A 93 -6.85 1.02 -3.20
CA VAL A 93 -6.09 2.26 -3.24
C VAL A 93 -6.98 3.38 -2.71
N PRO A 94 -6.91 3.68 -1.40
CA PRO A 94 -7.73 4.74 -0.81
C PRO A 94 -7.23 6.12 -1.24
N ILE A 95 -8.19 7.01 -1.45
CA ILE A 95 -7.96 8.41 -1.82
C ILE A 95 -8.62 9.30 -0.77
N THR A 96 -7.86 10.24 -0.25
CA THR A 96 -8.28 11.21 0.77
C THR A 96 -8.07 12.63 0.27
N ALA A 97 -8.90 13.57 0.69
CA ALA A 97 -8.69 14.99 0.41
C ALA A 97 -8.23 15.75 1.65
N ASN A 98 -7.23 16.61 1.49
CA ASN A 98 -6.99 17.72 2.39
C ASN A 98 -7.82 18.91 1.90
N THR A 99 -8.78 19.36 2.69
CA THR A 99 -9.67 20.48 2.33
C THR A 99 -9.30 21.76 3.07
N GLY A 100 -8.28 21.72 3.94
CA GLY A 100 -7.98 22.79 4.89
C GLY A 100 -9.21 23.18 5.70
N ASP A 101 -9.53 24.47 5.70
CA ASP A 101 -10.70 25.01 6.42
C ASP A 101 -11.99 25.05 5.58
N ALA A 102 -11.91 24.62 4.32
CA ALA A 102 -13.05 24.59 3.40
C ALA A 102 -13.79 23.25 3.46
N THR A 103 -15.12 23.33 3.34
CA THR A 103 -15.97 22.15 3.17
C THR A 103 -15.95 21.71 1.71
N LEU A 104 -15.60 20.44 1.46
CA LEU A 104 -15.65 19.87 0.12
C LEU A 104 -17.08 19.38 -0.19
N ASN A 105 -17.69 19.91 -1.24
CA ASN A 105 -19.05 19.53 -1.65
C ASN A 105 -19.06 18.62 -2.88
N VAL A 106 -18.12 18.86 -3.80
CA VAL A 106 -18.01 18.18 -5.09
C VAL A 106 -16.53 17.94 -5.38
N TRP A 107 -16.22 16.80 -5.97
CA TRP A 107 -14.89 16.44 -6.40
C TRP A 107 -14.94 15.72 -7.76
N ARG A 108 -13.85 15.86 -8.51
CA ARG A 108 -13.57 15.13 -9.74
C ARG A 108 -12.16 14.58 -9.64
N LEU A 109 -11.99 13.33 -10.04
CA LEU A 109 -10.72 12.64 -10.06
C LEU A 109 -10.52 11.96 -11.42
N GLU A 110 -9.29 12.02 -11.93
CA GLU A 110 -8.83 11.20 -13.04
C GLU A 110 -7.61 10.42 -12.56
N LEU A 111 -7.73 9.09 -12.52
CA LEU A 111 -6.66 8.17 -12.18
C LEU A 111 -6.14 7.54 -13.45
N TYR A 112 -4.82 7.58 -13.63
CA TYR A 112 -4.10 6.85 -14.66
C TYR A 112 -3.37 5.68 -14.02
N TYR A 113 -3.35 4.55 -14.71
CA TYR A 113 -2.64 3.35 -14.28
C TYR A 113 -2.13 2.58 -15.48
N ASP A 114 -1.03 1.84 -15.31
CA ASP A 114 -0.52 0.96 -16.36
C ASP A 114 -1.49 -0.20 -16.62
N SER A 115 -2.25 -0.08 -17.71
CA SER A 115 -3.20 -1.11 -18.13
C SER A 115 -2.53 -2.40 -18.61
N ALA A 116 -1.23 -2.44 -18.85
CA ALA A 116 -0.53 -3.68 -19.19
C ALA A 116 -0.43 -4.61 -17.97
N THR A 117 -0.37 -4.04 -16.76
CA THR A 117 -0.07 -4.77 -15.51
C THR A 117 -1.23 -4.75 -14.52
N LEU A 118 -2.08 -3.73 -14.58
CA LEU A 118 -3.21 -3.53 -13.69
C LEU A 118 -4.54 -3.53 -14.46
N GLU A 119 -5.60 -3.95 -13.78
CA GLU A 119 -6.98 -3.81 -14.23
C GLU A 119 -7.82 -3.15 -13.16
N TYR A 120 -8.71 -2.24 -13.58
CA TYR A 120 -9.73 -1.68 -12.71
C TYR A 120 -10.80 -2.73 -12.42
N VAL A 121 -11.20 -2.86 -11.14
CA VAL A 121 -12.21 -3.82 -10.71
C VAL A 121 -13.49 -3.11 -10.25
N SER A 122 -13.37 -2.14 -9.35
CA SER A 122 -14.51 -1.43 -8.76
C SER A 122 -14.06 -0.20 -7.97
N THR A 123 -14.99 0.68 -7.61
CA THR A 123 -14.78 1.65 -6.55
C THR A 123 -15.64 1.37 -5.31
N THR A 124 -15.13 1.77 -4.16
CA THR A 124 -15.86 1.81 -2.89
C THR A 124 -15.96 3.25 -2.43
N ASN A 125 -17.18 3.76 -2.27
CA ASN A 125 -17.43 5.13 -1.79
C ASN A 125 -16.97 5.32 -0.34
N GLY A 126 -16.36 6.46 -0.02
CA GLY A 126 -15.97 6.85 1.35
C GLY A 126 -17.15 7.17 2.27
N GLY A 127 -18.37 7.27 1.73
CA GLY A 127 -19.62 7.38 2.50
C GLY A 127 -20.04 8.80 2.89
N LEU A 128 -19.16 9.79 2.67
CA LEU A 128 -19.45 11.21 2.88
C LEU A 128 -20.10 11.89 1.66
N PHE A 129 -19.96 11.29 0.48
CA PHE A 129 -20.43 11.84 -0.78
C PHE A 129 -21.45 10.90 -1.41
N THR A 130 -22.28 11.42 -2.30
CA THR A 130 -23.08 10.57 -3.18
C THR A 130 -22.14 9.67 -3.99
N ALA A 131 -22.61 8.46 -4.30
CA ALA A 131 -21.84 7.51 -5.11
C ALA A 131 -21.36 8.18 -6.41
N PRO A 132 -20.07 8.08 -6.75
CA PRO A 132 -19.53 8.76 -7.92
C PRO A 132 -20.07 8.13 -9.20
N VAL A 133 -20.21 8.95 -10.24
CA VAL A 133 -20.35 8.47 -11.61
C VAL A 133 -18.97 8.05 -12.10
N GLU A 134 -18.87 6.81 -12.54
CA GLU A 134 -17.63 6.20 -13.02
C GLU A 134 -17.55 6.27 -14.55
N ASN A 135 -16.37 6.60 -15.07
CA ASN A 135 -16.02 6.46 -16.48
C ASN A 135 -14.69 5.71 -16.61
N SER A 136 -14.77 4.45 -17.01
CA SER A 136 -13.62 3.56 -17.22
C SER A 136 -13.59 3.02 -18.65
N ALA A 137 -14.09 3.79 -19.63
CA ALA A 137 -14.17 3.35 -21.02
C ALA A 137 -12.78 3.18 -21.66
N ASP A 138 -11.81 3.98 -21.23
CA ASP A 138 -10.44 3.95 -21.73
C ASP A 138 -9.56 3.06 -20.84
N ALA A 139 -8.85 2.11 -21.44
CA ALA A 139 -7.91 1.27 -20.71
C ALA A 139 -6.80 2.12 -20.05
N GLY A 140 -6.57 1.91 -18.76
CA GLY A 140 -5.55 2.64 -18.00
C GLY A 140 -5.98 4.03 -17.54
N LYS A 141 -7.28 4.36 -17.68
CA LYS A 141 -7.85 5.61 -17.17
C LYS A 141 -9.18 5.34 -16.46
N LEU A 142 -9.32 5.93 -15.27
CA LEU A 142 -10.55 5.96 -14.51
C LEU A 142 -10.92 7.41 -14.18
N GLY A 143 -12.04 7.88 -14.71
CA GLY A 143 -12.66 9.15 -14.32
C GLY A 143 -13.74 8.91 -13.26
N LEU A 144 -13.73 9.69 -12.19
CA LEU A 144 -14.74 9.68 -11.14
C LEU A 144 -15.23 11.10 -10.88
N ILE A 145 -16.53 11.29 -10.78
CA ILE A 145 -17.13 12.57 -10.39
C ILE A 145 -18.28 12.33 -9.41
N THR A 146 -18.35 13.11 -8.35
CA THR A 146 -19.52 13.11 -7.47
C THR A 146 -20.44 14.29 -7.78
N SER A 147 -21.70 14.20 -7.34
CA SER A 147 -22.69 15.27 -7.48
C SER A 147 -23.08 15.94 -6.15
N GLY A 148 -22.54 15.49 -5.01
CA GLY A 148 -22.79 16.14 -3.73
C GLY A 148 -22.40 15.34 -2.48
N ILE A 149 -22.75 15.88 -1.32
CA ILE A 149 -22.57 15.27 0.01
C ILE A 149 -23.72 14.30 0.30
N GLN A 150 -23.41 13.20 0.97
CA GLN A 150 -24.40 12.29 1.53
C GLN A 150 -24.76 12.72 2.96
N GLY A 151 -26.03 13.01 3.22
CA GLY A 151 -26.52 13.43 4.53
C GLY A 151 -26.46 14.95 4.76
N SER A 152 -26.76 15.39 5.99
CA SER A 152 -26.90 16.80 6.34
C SER A 152 -25.70 17.40 7.07
N ASP A 153 -24.79 16.57 7.59
CA ASP A 153 -23.61 17.04 8.33
C ASP A 153 -22.43 17.29 7.37
N GLN A 154 -22.27 18.54 6.97
CA GLN A 154 -21.20 18.97 6.09
C GLN A 154 -19.86 19.12 6.81
N SER A 155 -19.83 19.11 8.15
CA SER A 155 -18.58 19.29 8.90
C SER A 155 -17.63 18.12 8.73
N ALA A 156 -18.16 16.92 8.45
CA ALA A 156 -17.39 15.71 8.15
C ALA A 156 -16.66 15.79 6.79
N CYS A 157 -17.08 16.68 5.89
CA CYS A 157 -16.44 16.93 4.60
C CYS A 157 -15.31 17.97 4.66
N ARG A 158 -14.85 18.30 5.87
CA ARG A 158 -13.75 19.23 6.13
C ARG A 158 -12.64 18.56 6.97
N GLY A 159 -11.40 18.70 6.54
CA GLY A 159 -10.24 18.26 7.32
C GLY A 159 -9.02 17.94 6.45
N LEU A 160 -7.99 17.39 7.09
CA LEU A 160 -6.72 17.08 6.43
C LEU A 160 -6.72 15.74 5.66
N ALA A 161 -7.70 14.88 5.92
CA ALA A 161 -7.79 13.54 5.33
C ALA A 161 -9.25 13.07 5.23
N VAL A 162 -10.07 13.86 4.51
CA VAL A 162 -11.47 13.53 4.24
C VAL A 162 -11.52 12.31 3.30
N PRO A 163 -12.16 11.19 3.67
CA PRO A 163 -12.23 10.01 2.81
C PRO A 163 -13.11 10.27 1.59
N ILE A 164 -12.57 9.98 0.39
CA ILE A 164 -13.26 10.23 -0.87
C ILE A 164 -13.78 8.93 -1.47
N VAL A 165 -12.85 8.05 -1.86
CA VAL A 165 -13.13 6.80 -2.55
C VAL A 165 -11.95 5.85 -2.34
N THR A 166 -12.21 4.55 -2.42
CA THR A 166 -11.17 3.54 -2.60
C THR A 166 -11.31 2.94 -3.98
N VAL A 167 -10.26 3.00 -4.79
CA VAL A 167 -10.22 2.33 -6.10
C VAL A 167 -9.65 0.94 -5.91
N ASN A 168 -10.39 -0.09 -6.31
CA ASN A 168 -9.93 -1.46 -6.26
C ASN A 168 -9.35 -1.84 -7.62
N LEU A 169 -8.05 -2.16 -7.62
CA LEU A 169 -7.31 -2.61 -8.78
C LEU A 169 -6.92 -4.07 -8.59
N ARG A 170 -6.74 -4.81 -9.70
CA ARG A 170 -6.14 -6.14 -9.68
C ARG A 170 -4.84 -6.13 -10.45
N VAL A 171 -3.83 -6.83 -9.92
CA VAL A 171 -2.64 -7.18 -10.70
C VAL A 171 -3.01 -8.27 -11.70
N LYS A 172 -2.83 -8.03 -13.00
CA LYS A 172 -3.17 -8.99 -14.03
C LYS A 172 -2.45 -10.33 -13.81
N SER A 173 -3.15 -11.42 -14.12
CA SER A 173 -2.53 -12.75 -14.10
C SER A 173 -1.43 -12.81 -15.15
N GLY A 174 -0.23 -13.27 -14.74
CA GLY A 174 0.93 -13.36 -15.64
C GLY A 174 1.83 -12.11 -15.67
N THR A 175 1.52 -11.06 -14.90
CA THR A 175 2.46 -9.96 -14.64
C THR A 175 3.75 -10.53 -14.05
N ALA A 176 4.89 -10.22 -14.65
CA ALA A 176 6.19 -10.69 -14.19
C ALA A 176 6.55 -10.09 -12.82
N ALA A 177 7.47 -10.71 -12.10
CA ALA A 177 8.03 -10.08 -10.90
C ALA A 177 8.87 -8.86 -11.32
N GLY A 178 8.64 -7.72 -10.68
CA GLY A 178 9.39 -6.50 -10.97
C GLY A 178 8.81 -5.28 -10.28
N THR A 179 9.48 -4.16 -10.47
CA THR A 179 8.99 -2.83 -10.11
C THR A 179 8.34 -2.22 -11.34
N TYR A 180 7.10 -1.77 -11.17
CA TYR A 180 6.32 -1.12 -12.21
C TYR A 180 6.11 0.34 -11.82
N ASP A 181 6.36 1.25 -12.75
CA ASP A 181 6.01 2.65 -12.57
C ASP A 181 4.48 2.80 -12.66
N ALA A 182 3.93 3.68 -11.83
CA ALA A 182 2.50 3.98 -11.81
C ALA A 182 2.11 4.94 -12.95
#